data_AF-X1HM12-F1
#
_entry.id   AF-X1HM12-F1
#
_cell.length_a   1.000
_cell.length_b   1.000
_cell.length_c   1.000
_cell.angle_alpha   90.00
_cell.angle_beta   90.00
_cell.angle_gamma   90.00
#
_symmetry.space_group_name_H-M   'P 1'
#
loop_
_entity.id
_entity.type
_entity.pdbx_description
1 polymer ?
#
loop_
_entity_poly.entity_id
_entity_poly.type
_entity_poly.pdbx_seq_one_letter_code
_entity_poly.pdbx_strand_id
1 'polypeptide(L)'
;MTRKAKADIYYDEILPSPFYGVNAIEAGAFKMAVICNMNKYARKYMQERKLRCPFIVCATEPELKRQLKRLVLNKQFRKERGEASFQYVKKVHTPKVCVNRFLKLIKG
;
A
#
# COMPACT_ATOMS: atom_id res chain seq x y z
N MET A 1 -4.17 -19.45 25.77
CA MET A 1 -4.22 -18.69 24.50
C MET A 1 -2.84 -18.68 23.86
N THR A 2 -2.65 -19.38 22.74
CA THR A 2 -1.43 -19.28 21.92
C THR A 2 -1.37 -17.91 21.25
N ARG A 3 -0.28 -17.17 21.45
CA ARG A 3 -0.07 -15.88 20.75
C ARG A 3 0.04 -16.17 19.25
N LYS A 4 -0.85 -15.61 18.43
CA LYS A 4 -0.71 -15.63 16.97
C LYS A 4 0.43 -14.69 16.57
N ALA A 5 1.29 -15.14 15.67
CA ALA A 5 2.30 -14.28 15.07
C ALA A 5 1.62 -13.08 14.37
N LYS A 6 2.19 -11.90 14.51
CA LYS A 6 1.75 -10.67 13.84
C LYS A 6 2.94 -10.06 13.12
N ALA A 7 2.68 -9.48 11.97
CA ALA A 7 3.65 -8.69 11.22
C ALA A 7 3.23 -7.21 11.27
N ASP A 8 4.22 -6.31 11.36
CA ASP A 8 3.99 -4.86 11.35
C ASP A 8 4.38 -4.18 10.03
N ILE A 9 5.20 -4.87 9.23
CA ILE A 9 5.77 -4.38 7.98
C ILE A 9 5.45 -5.41 6.90
N TYR A 10 4.93 -4.94 5.77
CA TYR A 10 4.74 -5.74 4.58
C TYR A 10 5.65 -5.21 3.48
N TYR A 11 6.36 -6.13 2.81
CA TYR A 11 7.17 -5.82 1.66
C TYR A 11 6.61 -6.58 0.45
N ASP A 12 6.25 -5.82 -0.59
CA ASP A 12 5.71 -6.33 -1.85
C ASP A 12 6.72 -6.11 -2.97
N GLU A 13 7.29 -7.20 -3.47
CA GLU A 13 8.15 -7.15 -4.64
C GLU A 13 7.30 -7.37 -5.90
N ILE A 14 6.72 -6.27 -6.41
CA ILE A 14 5.95 -6.30 -7.67
C ILE A 14 6.93 -6.48 -8.84
N LEU A 15 7.34 -7.73 -9.09
CA LEU A 15 8.10 -8.16 -10.27
C LEU A 15 7.16 -8.69 -11.35
N PRO A 16 7.58 -8.54 -12.62
CA PRO A 16 6.98 -7.61 -13.58
C PRO A 16 5.46 -7.82 -13.75
N SER A 17 4.68 -7.38 -12.76
CA SER A 17 3.22 -7.47 -12.83
C SER A 17 2.65 -6.16 -13.40
N PRO A 18 1.70 -6.21 -14.36
CA PRO A 18 0.99 -5.02 -14.83
C PRO A 18 0.00 -4.47 -13.79
N PHE A 19 -0.23 -5.19 -12.69
CA PHE A 19 -1.24 -4.87 -11.70
C PHE A 19 -0.74 -3.97 -10.56
N TYR A 20 -1.67 -3.31 -9.88
CA TYR A 20 -1.41 -2.57 -8.65
C TYR A 20 -1.44 -3.56 -7.47
N GLY A 21 -0.48 -3.46 -6.55
CA GLY A 21 -0.27 -4.45 -5.48
C GLY A 21 -1.49 -4.69 -4.60
N VAL A 22 -2.22 -5.78 -4.87
CA VAL A 22 -3.42 -6.18 -4.11
C VAL A 22 -3.02 -6.60 -2.69
N ASN A 23 -1.93 -7.35 -2.56
CA ASN A 23 -1.40 -7.75 -1.26
C ASN A 23 -0.98 -6.54 -0.42
N ALA A 24 -0.41 -5.51 -1.05
CA ALA A 24 -0.13 -4.23 -0.40
C ALA A 24 -1.39 -3.52 0.12
N ILE A 25 -2.52 -3.61 -0.60
CA ILE A 25 -3.82 -3.11 -0.13
C ILE A 25 -4.33 -3.92 1.07
N GLU A 26 -4.25 -5.24 1.02
CA GLU A 26 -4.66 -6.11 2.13
C GLU A 26 -3.81 -5.84 3.38
N ALA A 27 -2.49 -5.77 3.23
CA ALA A 27 -1.57 -5.39 4.31
C ALA A 27 -1.94 -4.01 4.90
N GLY A 28 -2.29 -3.05 4.04
CA GLY A 28 -2.81 -1.76 4.46
C GLY A 28 -4.11 -1.85 5.27
N ALA A 29 -5.02 -2.76 4.90
CA ALA A 29 -6.25 -3.02 5.66
C ALA A 29 -5.96 -3.54 7.08
N PHE A 30 -4.85 -4.28 7.26
CA PHE A 30 -4.35 -4.74 8.56
C PHE A 30 -3.47 -3.72 9.32
N LYS A 31 -3.44 -2.45 8.87
CA LYS A 31 -2.62 -1.37 9.45
C LYS A 31 -1.11 -1.64 9.42
N MET A 32 -0.62 -2.40 8.44
CA MET A 32 0.81 -2.65 8.27
C MET A 32 1.47 -1.49 7.52
N ALA A 33 2.73 -1.19 7.86
CA ALA A 33 3.56 -0.31 7.06
C ALA A 33 3.96 -1.04 5.78
N VAL A 34 3.59 -0.49 4.62
CA VAL A 34 3.80 -1.14 3.33
C VAL A 34 4.99 -0.51 2.62
N ILE A 35 5.95 -1.35 2.22
CA ILE A 35 6.97 -1.03 1.23
C ILE A 35 6.64 -1.82 -0.04
N CYS A 36 6.71 -1.19 -1.19
CA CYS A 36 6.51 -1.87 -2.47
C CYS A 36 7.41 -1.30 -3.55
N ASN A 37 7.69 -2.11 -4.58
CA ASN A 37 8.06 -1.55 -5.88
C ASN A 37 6.78 -1.17 -6.64
N MET A 38 6.79 -0.05 -7.36
CA MET A 38 5.65 0.37 -8.18
C MET A 38 6.10 0.60 -9.62
N ASN A 39 5.50 -0.17 -10.53
CA ASN A 39 5.79 -0.05 -11.96
C ASN A 39 5.33 1.32 -12.52
N LYS A 40 5.75 1.64 -13.74
CA LYS A 40 5.42 2.92 -14.40
C LYS A 40 3.91 3.12 -14.62
N TYR A 41 3.16 2.05 -14.91
CA TYR A 41 1.72 2.10 -15.19
C TYR A 41 0.90 2.42 -13.94
N ALA A 42 1.22 1.76 -12.82
CA ALA A 42 0.61 2.02 -11.52
C ALA A 42 0.90 3.45 -11.04
N ARG A 43 2.13 3.94 -11.21
CA ARG A 43 2.48 5.34 -10.91
C ARG A 43 1.66 6.32 -11.74
N LYS A 44 1.56 6.09 -13.05
CA LYS A 44 0.75 6.93 -13.96
C LYS A 44 -0.72 6.95 -13.56
N TYR A 45 -1.31 5.78 -13.28
CA TYR A 45 -2.69 5.66 -12.82
C TYR A 45 -2.95 6.46 -11.54
N MET A 46 -2.05 6.35 -10.55
CA MET A 46 -2.17 7.10 -9.29
C MET A 46 -2.10 8.62 -9.53
N GLN A 47 -1.22 9.08 -10.42
CA GLN A 47 -1.09 10.49 -10.79
C GLN A 47 -2.35 11.01 -11.51
N GLU A 48 -2.82 10.32 -12.56
CA GLU A 48 -4.01 10.69 -13.33
C GLU A 48 -5.26 10.78 -12.44
N ARG A 49 -5.37 9.88 -11.45
CA ARG A 49 -6.49 9.85 -10.51
C ARG A 49 -6.28 10.71 -9.25
N LYS A 50 -5.17 11.44 -9.15
CA LYS A 50 -4.77 12.22 -7.97
C LYS A 50 -4.82 11.42 -6.66
N LEU A 51 -4.52 10.12 -6.74
CA LEU A 51 -4.49 9.21 -5.61
C LEU A 51 -3.15 9.35 -4.88
N ARG A 52 -3.21 9.79 -3.62
CA ARG A 52 -2.04 9.83 -2.74
C ARG A 52 -1.90 8.50 -2.02
N CYS A 53 -1.22 7.55 -2.66
CA CYS A 53 -0.87 6.28 -2.04
C CYS A 53 0.19 6.50 -0.95
N PRO A 54 -0.02 6.07 0.30
CA PRO A 54 0.90 6.30 1.41
C PRO A 54 2.02 5.27 1.51
N PHE A 55 2.02 4.26 0.64
CA PHE A 55 3.02 3.20 0.62
C PHE A 55 4.40 3.78 0.32
N ILE A 56 5.41 3.19 0.95
CA ILE A 56 6.80 3.56 0.69
C ILE A 56 7.20 2.86 -0.61
N VAL A 57 7.41 3.65 -1.67
CA VAL A 57 7.85 3.12 -2.96
C VAL A 57 9.37 3.06 -2.97
N CYS A 58 9.93 1.88 -3.22
CA CYS A 58 11.37 1.67 -3.35
C CYS A 58 11.67 1.04 -4.71
N ALA A 59 12.59 1.63 -5.47
CA ALA A 59 12.95 1.14 -6.80
C ALA A 59 14.30 0.40 -6.84
N THR A 60 15.10 0.52 -5.77
CA THR A 60 16.46 -0.05 -5.70
C THR A 60 16.71 -0.71 -4.36
N GLU A 61 17.61 -1.69 -4.32
CA GLU A 61 18.00 -2.37 -3.09
C GLU A 61 18.56 -1.41 -2.00
N PRO A 62 19.44 -0.43 -2.31
CA PRO A 62 19.93 0.50 -1.30
C PRO A 62 18.82 1.35 -0.67
N GLU A 63 17.82 1.74 -1.47
CA GLU A 63 16.65 2.46 -0.99
C GLU A 63 15.77 1.58 -0.09
N LEU A 64 15.49 0.34 -0.53
CA LEU A 64 14.75 -0.64 0.25
C LEU A 64 15.41 -0.86 1.62
N LYS A 65 16.73 -1.11 1.63
CA LYS A 65 17.52 -1.30 2.86
C LYS A 65 17.41 -0.10 3.80
N ARG A 66 17.50 1.12 3.26
CA ARG A 66 17.38 2.37 4.04
C ARG A 66 15.98 2.50 4.66
N GLN A 67 14.92 2.25 3.89
CA GLN A 67 13.54 2.39 4.37
C GLN A 67 13.16 1.28 5.37
N LEU A 68 13.57 0.03 5.10
CA LEU A 68 13.41 -1.07 6.05
C LEU A 68 14.10 -0.77 7.36
N LYS A 69 15.37 -0.34 7.33
CA LYS A 69 16.09 0.07 8.55
C LYS A 69 15.32 1.14 9.31
N ARG A 70 14.78 2.15 8.62
CA ARG A 70 13.98 3.21 9.23
C ARG A 70 12.70 2.65 9.89
N LEU A 71 11.94 1.78 9.24
CA LEU A 71 10.74 1.18 9.81
C LEU A 71 11.05 0.25 10.99
N VAL A 72 12.13 -0.51 10.92
CA VAL A 72 12.57 -1.43 11.98
C VAL A 72 13.00 -0.64 13.22
N LEU A 73 13.81 0.41 13.06
CA LEU A 73 14.36 1.18 14.18
C LEU A 73 13.40 2.24 14.73
N ASN A 74 12.45 2.75 13.93
CA ASN A 74 11.52 3.79 14.36
C ASN A 74 10.09 3.26 14.43
N LYS A 75 9.69 2.84 15.64
CA LYS A 75 8.34 2.31 15.92
C LYS A 75 7.23 3.32 15.65
N GLN A 76 7.45 4.61 15.96
CA GLN A 76 6.45 5.66 15.75
C GLN A 76 6.21 5.86 14.25
N PHE A 77 7.28 5.98 13.46
CA PHE A 77 7.20 6.08 12.01
C PHE A 77 6.49 4.86 11.39
N ARG A 78 6.80 3.64 11.87
CA ARG A 78 6.10 2.42 11.43
C ARG A 78 4.60 2.50 11.69
N LYS A 79 4.19 2.91 12.89
CA LYS A 79 2.77 3.06 13.25
C LYS A 79 2.06 4.11 12.39
N GLU A 80 2.71 5.25 12.15
CA GLU A 80 2.18 6.32 11.28
C GLU A 80 2.00 5.86 9.83
N ARG A 81 2.93 5.05 9.31
CA ARG A 81 2.79 4.45 7.97
C ARG A 81 1.67 3.42 7.94
N GLY A 82 1.58 2.56 8.94
CA GLY A 82 0.49 1.60 9.06
C GLY A 82 -0.90 2.26 9.09
N GLU A 83 -1.06 3.31 9.89
CA GLU A 83 -2.32 4.05 9.96
C GLU A 83 -2.61 4.78 8.65
N ALA A 84 -1.61 5.39 8.01
CA ALA A 84 -1.79 6.02 6.71
C ALA A 84 -2.26 5.01 5.64
N SER A 85 -1.65 3.82 5.59
CA SER A 85 -2.07 2.71 4.71
C SER A 85 -3.53 2.36 4.94
N PHE A 86 -3.94 2.19 6.20
CA PHE A 86 -5.32 1.87 6.55
C PHE A 86 -6.32 2.95 6.10
N GLN A 87 -6.00 4.23 6.34
CA GLN A 87 -6.85 5.33 5.91
C GLN A 87 -6.98 5.40 4.38
N TYR A 88 -5.90 5.13 3.65
CA TYR A 88 -5.93 5.03 2.19
C TYR A 88 -6.86 3.91 1.71
N VAL A 89 -6.73 2.69 2.27
CA VAL A 89 -7.58 1.55 1.93
C VAL A 89 -9.05 1.86 2.21
N LYS A 90 -9.35 2.42 3.39
CA LYS A 90 -10.72 2.83 3.76
C LYS A 90 -11.30 3.85 2.77
N LYS A 91 -10.49 4.78 2.28
CA LYS A 91 -10.91 5.83 1.34
C LYS A 91 -11.09 5.31 -0.09
N VAL A 92 -10.27 4.36 -0.54
CA VAL A 92 -10.10 4.04 -1.96
C VAL A 92 -10.63 2.65 -2.33
N HIS A 93 -10.65 1.71 -1.38
CA HIS A 93 -10.87 0.28 -1.62
C HIS A 93 -12.02 -0.33 -0.79
N THR A 94 -12.88 0.50 -0.18
CA THR A 94 -14.10 -0.02 0.45
C THR A 94 -15.11 -0.46 -0.61
N PRO A 95 -15.97 -1.47 -0.32
CA PRO A 95 -16.97 -1.96 -1.26
C PRO A 95 -17.83 -0.83 -1.85
N LYS A 96 -18.30 0.09 -1.01
CA LYS A 96 -19.08 1.26 -1.45
C LYS A 96 -18.34 2.12 -2.48
N VAL A 97 -17.05 2.39 -2.25
CA VAL A 97 -16.24 3.19 -3.17
C VAL A 97 -16.01 2.46 -4.50
N CYS A 98 -15.72 1.16 -4.44
CA CYS A 98 -15.53 0.32 -5.63
C CYS A 98 -16.82 0.22 -6.46
N VAL A 99 -17.96 -0.06 -5.83
CA VAL A 99 -19.28 -0.11 -6.49
C VAL A 99 -19.61 1.24 -7.13
N ASN A 100 -19.42 2.35 -6.42
CA ASN A 100 -19.66 3.68 -6.99
C ASN A 100 -18.80 3.97 -8.22
N ARG A 101 -17.54 3.52 -8.24
CA ARG A 101 -16.68 3.65 -9.43
C ARG A 101 -17.19 2.79 -10.58
N PHE A 102 -17.59 1.55 -10.29
CA PHE A 102 -18.11 0.64 -11.30
C PHE A 102 -19.41 1.16 -11.93
N LEU A 103 -20.36 1.64 -11.11
CA LEU A 103 -21.61 2.22 -11.60
C LEU A 103 -21.39 3.45 -12.50
N LYS A 104 -20.36 4.27 -12.24
CA LYS A 104 -20.00 5.39 -13.12
C LYS A 104 -19.49 4.97 -14.49
N LEU A 105 -18.91 3.79 -14.60
CA LEU A 105 -18.45 3.25 -15.90
C LEU A 105 -19.62 2.69 -16.70
N ILE A 106 -20.62 2.11 -16.03
CA ILE A 106 -21.80 1.53 -16.68
C ILE A 106 -22.80 2.61 -17.09
N LYS A 107 -23.05 3.59 -16.21
CA LYS A 107 -24.03 4.67 -16.43
C LYS A 107 -23.44 5.86 -17.20
N GLY A 108 -22.40 5.62 -17.99
CA GLY A 108 -21.64 6.64 -18.72
C GLY A 108 -22.55 7.71 -19.32
#